data_AF-A0A3S0YDM6-F1
#
_entry.id   AF-A0A3S0YDM6-F1
#
_cell.length_a   1.000
_cell.length_b   1.000
_cell.length_c   1.000
_cell.angle_alpha   90.00
_cell.angle_beta   90.00
_cell.angle_gamma   90.00
#
_symmetry.space_group_name_H-M   'P 1'
#
loop_
_entity.id
_entity.type
_entity.pdbx_description
1 polymer ?
#
loop_
_entity_poly.entity_id
_entity_poly.type
_entity_poly.pdbx_seq_one_letter_code
_entity_poly.pdbx_strand_id
1 'polypeptide(L)'
;MHARITLFALGVVSLAVVSLYPTLQFPSSAQVSTFIGPRVWPLTLLIVLFTLGIILLAITWRDRKQALVSEPQTTPDTSAETAPASSRFSLGRTRHWWFIAAAVAYTLLMQSVGFLIASLIFTFIGTLLLGARSWMTIAITLVIAAVLMQGVFVSLLGIPMP
;
A
#
# COMPACT_ATOMS: atom_id res chain seq x y z
N MET A 1 -5.06 -17.92 -16.93
CA MET A 1 -4.77 -16.87 -15.92
C MET A 1 -5.99 -16.07 -15.47
N HIS A 2 -6.93 -15.71 -16.35
CA HIS A 2 -8.08 -14.84 -16.03
C HIS A 2 -8.92 -15.26 -14.82
N ALA A 3 -9.13 -16.57 -14.57
CA ALA A 3 -9.91 -17.05 -13.42
C ALA A 3 -9.30 -16.67 -12.06
N ARG A 4 -7.97 -16.63 -11.95
CA ARG A 4 -7.27 -16.23 -10.72
C ARG A 4 -7.38 -14.72 -10.49
N ILE A 5 -7.33 -13.92 -11.57
CA ILE A 5 -7.45 -12.46 -11.52
C ILE A 5 -8.89 -12.05 -11.18
N THR A 6 -9.90 -12.70 -11.76
CA THR A 6 -11.30 -12.45 -11.39
C THR A 6 -11.59 -12.82 -9.94
N LEU A 7 -11.04 -13.94 -9.45
CA LEU A 7 -11.21 -14.35 -8.05
C LEU A 7 -10.53 -13.36 -7.09
N PHE A 8 -9.34 -12.87 -7.45
CA PHE A 8 -8.66 -11.83 -6.70
C PHE A 8 -9.46 -10.52 -6.66
N ALA A 9 -9.92 -10.03 -7.82
CA ALA A 9 -10.72 -8.80 -7.91
C ALA A 9 -12.03 -8.91 -7.09
N LEU A 10 -12.69 -10.07 -7.16
CA LEU A 10 -13.90 -10.34 -6.40
C LEU A 10 -13.61 -10.38 -4.90
N GLY A 11 -12.49 -10.99 -4.49
CA GLY A 11 -12.01 -10.94 -3.11
C GLY A 11 -11.73 -9.52 -2.60
N VAL A 12 -11.11 -8.66 -3.42
CA VAL A 12 -10.86 -7.25 -3.10
C VAL A 12 -12.17 -6.47 -2.93
N VAL A 13 -13.13 -6.66 -3.84
CA VAL A 13 -14.46 -6.02 -3.75
C VAL A 13 -15.22 -6.52 -2.52
N SER A 14 -15.23 -7.84 -2.26
CA SER A 14 -15.86 -8.41 -1.07
C SER A 14 -15.25 -7.89 0.22
N LEU A 15 -13.91 -7.81 0.29
CA LEU A 15 -13.20 -7.24 1.44
C LEU A 15 -13.63 -5.79 1.68
N ALA A 16 -13.71 -4.98 0.62
CA ALA A 16 -14.13 -3.59 0.72
C ALA A 16 -15.59 -3.46 1.24
N VAL A 17 -16.50 -4.29 0.73
CA VAL A 17 -17.91 -4.29 1.15
C VAL A 17 -18.07 -4.74 2.61
N VAL A 18 -17.41 -5.84 3.01
CA VAL A 18 -17.47 -6.35 4.38
C VAL A 18 -16.88 -5.34 5.37
N SER A 19 -15.79 -4.67 4.99
CA SER A 19 -15.12 -3.69 5.83
C SER A 19 -15.86 -2.35 5.95
N LEU A 20 -16.89 -2.11 5.12
CA LEU A 20 -17.72 -0.92 5.18
C LEU A 20 -18.52 -0.85 6.48
N TYR A 21 -19.08 -1.99 6.92
CA TYR A 21 -19.86 -2.06 8.15
C TYR A 21 -19.09 -1.58 9.40
N PRO A 22 -17.91 -2.14 9.75
CA PRO A 22 -17.15 -1.64 10.89
C PRO A 22 -16.66 -0.20 10.69
N THR A 23 -16.37 0.20 9.44
CA THR A 23 -15.94 1.57 9.14
C THR A 23 -17.00 2.60 9.49
N LEU A 24 -18.27 2.31 9.20
CA LEU A 24 -19.38 3.20 9.51
C LEU A 24 -19.64 3.34 11.03
N GLN A 25 -19.13 2.42 11.85
CA GLN A 25 -19.25 2.50 13.31
C GLN A 25 -18.30 3.51 13.94
N PHE A 26 -17.21 3.90 13.26
CA PHE A 26 -16.30 4.92 13.79
C PHE A 26 -17.00 6.27 13.92
N PRO A 27 -16.73 7.07 14.97
CA PRO A 27 -17.35 8.38 15.14
C PRO A 27 -17.03 9.31 13.96
N SER A 28 -18.02 10.12 13.60
CA SER A 28 -17.90 11.14 12.55
C SER A 28 -17.04 12.33 13.03
N SER A 29 -16.45 13.10 12.11
CA SER A 29 -15.76 14.37 12.45
C SER A 29 -16.68 15.37 13.14
N ALA A 30 -18.01 15.28 12.95
CA ALA A 30 -18.98 16.10 13.68
C ALA A 30 -19.06 15.77 15.19
N GLN A 31 -18.52 14.63 15.61
CA GLN A 31 -18.60 14.10 16.98
C GLN A 31 -17.26 14.18 17.72
N VAL A 32 -16.20 14.67 17.08
CA VAL A 32 -14.86 14.80 17.67
C VAL A 32 -14.29 16.19 17.37
N SER A 33 -13.44 16.71 18.26
CA SER A 33 -12.82 18.04 18.10
C SER A 33 -11.73 18.10 17.01
N THR A 34 -11.54 17.03 16.23
CA THR A 34 -10.54 16.96 15.16
C THR A 34 -11.20 17.26 13.81
N PHE A 35 -10.52 18.04 12.95
CA PHE A 35 -11.05 18.43 11.63
C PHE A 35 -11.29 17.22 10.73
N ILE A 36 -10.45 16.17 10.86
CA ILE A 36 -10.61 14.88 10.20
C ILE A 36 -10.97 13.84 11.26
N GLY A 37 -12.14 13.22 11.08
CA GLY A 37 -12.67 12.21 11.99
C GLY A 37 -12.07 10.82 11.74
N PRO A 38 -12.06 9.92 12.75
CA PRO A 38 -11.52 8.56 12.63
C PRO A 38 -12.14 7.73 11.49
N ARG A 39 -13.36 8.06 11.09
CA ARG A 39 -14.09 7.43 9.99
C ARG A 39 -13.53 7.77 8.61
N VAL A 40 -12.95 8.95 8.41
CA VAL A 40 -12.61 9.47 7.08
C VAL A 40 -11.59 8.57 6.39
N TRP A 41 -10.53 8.19 7.11
CA TRP A 41 -9.40 7.49 6.51
C TRP A 41 -9.70 6.05 6.08
N PRO A 42 -10.32 5.21 6.94
CA PRO A 42 -10.78 3.89 6.52
C PRO A 42 -11.77 3.97 5.35
N LEU A 43 -12.67 4.96 5.34
CA LEU A 43 -13.65 5.12 4.27
C LEU A 43 -12.97 5.51 2.94
N THR A 44 -12.00 6.44 2.95
CA THR A 44 -11.21 6.77 1.76
C THR A 44 -10.50 5.55 1.19
N LEU A 45 -9.84 4.75 2.04
CA LEU A 45 -9.18 3.51 1.61
C LEU A 45 -10.18 2.52 1.01
N LEU A 46 -11.37 2.37 1.59
CA LEU A 46 -12.41 1.49 1.06
C LEU A 46 -12.93 1.96 -0.29
N ILE A 47 -13.15 3.26 -0.48
CA ILE A 47 -13.56 3.82 -1.78
C ILE A 47 -12.49 3.50 -2.82
N VAL A 48 -11.23 3.80 -2.55
CA VAL A 48 -10.12 3.55 -3.48
C VAL A 48 -10.04 2.06 -3.82
N LEU A 49 -10.05 1.19 -2.80
CA LEU A 49 -9.95 -0.26 -2.97
C LEU A 49 -11.12 -0.82 -3.78
N PHE A 50 -12.34 -0.36 -3.50
CA PHE A 50 -13.54 -0.76 -4.22
C PHE A 50 -13.50 -0.29 -5.68
N THR A 51 -13.13 0.97 -5.93
CA THR A 51 -12.99 1.53 -7.28
C THR A 51 -11.94 0.77 -8.09
N LEU A 52 -10.76 0.52 -7.51
CA LEU A 52 -9.72 -0.27 -8.18
C LEU A 52 -10.18 -1.71 -8.46
N GLY A 53 -10.88 -2.34 -7.51
CA GLY A 53 -11.44 -3.68 -7.67
C GLY A 53 -12.44 -3.76 -8.83
N ILE A 54 -13.34 -2.77 -8.95
CA ILE A 54 -14.29 -2.66 -10.06
C ILE A 54 -13.58 -2.43 -11.38
N ILE A 55 -12.61 -1.51 -11.43
CA ILE A 55 -11.82 -1.24 -12.65
C ILE A 55 -11.12 -2.52 -13.12
N LEU A 56 -10.49 -3.26 -12.20
CA LEU A 56 -9.81 -4.50 -12.51
C LEU A 56 -10.79 -5.57 -13.06
N LEU A 57 -11.99 -5.65 -12.47
CA LEU A 57 -13.04 -6.55 -12.95
C LEU A 57 -13.53 -6.16 -14.35
N ALA A 58 -13.71 -4.86 -14.61
CA ALA A 58 -14.16 -4.33 -15.90
C ALA A 58 -13.13 -4.59 -17.01
N ILE A 59 -11.85 -4.34 -16.75
CA ILE A 59 -10.75 -4.65 -17.68
C ILE A 59 -10.72 -6.15 -17.98
N THR A 60 -10.74 -6.98 -16.93
CA THR A 60 -10.68 -8.45 -17.09
C THR A 60 -11.88 -9.00 -17.88
N TRP A 61 -13.06 -8.41 -17.71
CA TRP A 61 -14.25 -8.81 -18.47
C TRP A 61 -14.17 -8.36 -19.93
N ARG A 62 -13.69 -7.14 -20.20
CA ARG A 62 -13.49 -6.63 -21.56
C ARG A 62 -12.51 -7.51 -22.34
N ASP A 63 -11.38 -7.87 -21.74
CA ASP A 63 -10.37 -8.73 -22.37
C ASP A 63 -10.94 -10.11 -22.71
N ARG A 64 -11.76 -10.68 -21.80
CA ARG A 64 -12.47 -11.93 -22.06
C ARG A 64 -13.46 -11.84 -23.22
N LYS A 65 -14.20 -10.74 -23.35
CA LYS A 65 -15.15 -10.56 -24.47
C LYS A 65 -14.42 -10.42 -25.80
N GLN A 66 -13.29 -9.72 -25.83
CA GLN A 66 -12.49 -9.55 -27.05
C GLN A 66 -11.88 -10.87 -27.53
N ALA A 67 -11.44 -11.72 -26.60
CA ALA A 67 -10.95 -13.07 -26.90
C ALA A 67 -12.02 -14.01 -27.49
N LEU A 68 -13.31 -13.77 -27.22
CA LEU A 68 -14.41 -14.60 -27.72
C LEU A 68 -14.95 -14.16 -29.09
N VAL A 69 -14.70 -12.91 -29.50
CA VAL A 69 -15.19 -12.35 -30.79
C VAL A 69 -14.19 -12.58 -31.92
N SER A 70 -12.92 -12.90 -31.60
CA SER A 70 -11.88 -13.18 -32.58
C SER A 70 -11.49 -14.66 -32.53
N GLU A 71 -12.16 -15.55 -33.28
CA GLU A 71 -11.52 -16.78 -33.81
C GLU A 71 -12.40 -17.51 -34.84
N PRO A 72 -11.82 -18.20 -35.85
CA PRO A 72 -10.96 -19.38 -35.61
C PRO A 72 -9.68 -19.48 -36.47
N GLN A 73 -8.54 -19.88 -35.87
CA GLN A 73 -7.59 -20.84 -36.47
C GLN A 73 -6.46 -21.30 -35.51
N THR A 74 -6.63 -22.52 -35.02
CA THR A 74 -5.67 -23.63 -34.90
C THR A 74 -4.16 -23.33 -34.82
N THR A 75 -3.55 -23.62 -33.67
CA THR A 75 -2.64 -24.79 -33.50
C THR A 75 -2.26 -25.00 -32.03
N PRO A 76 -2.24 -26.25 -31.54
CA PRO A 76 -1.60 -26.61 -30.28
C PRO A 76 -0.14 -26.98 -30.56
N ASP A 77 0.81 -26.17 -30.08
CA ASP A 77 2.19 -26.63 -30.04
C ASP A 77 2.89 -26.35 -28.70
N THR A 78 3.44 -27.46 -28.23
CA THR A 78 4.23 -27.73 -27.05
C THR A 78 5.52 -26.93 -27.06
N SER A 79 5.90 -26.35 -25.92
CA SER A 79 7.30 -26.37 -25.46
C SER A 79 7.34 -26.12 -23.95
N ALA A 80 7.53 -27.23 -23.22
CA ALA A 80 8.14 -27.19 -21.92
C ALA A 80 9.58 -26.68 -22.09
N GLU A 81 9.85 -25.46 -21.64
CA GLU A 81 11.21 -25.03 -21.32
C GLU A 81 11.29 -24.81 -19.81
N THR A 82 11.43 -25.94 -19.12
CA THR A 82 12.14 -25.98 -17.85
C THR A 82 13.60 -25.70 -18.17
N ALA A 83 14.03 -24.46 -17.99
CA ALA A 83 15.45 -24.10 -17.93
C ALA A 83 15.77 -23.49 -16.55
N PRO A 84 16.96 -23.78 -16.00
CA PRO A 84 17.16 -23.98 -14.57
C PRO A 84 17.28 -22.67 -13.80
N ALA A 85 17.10 -22.81 -12.49
CA ALA A 85 17.42 -21.82 -11.48
C ALA A 85 18.78 -21.16 -11.75
N SER A 86 18.77 -19.97 -12.35
CA SER A 86 19.90 -19.05 -12.23
C SER A 86 19.78 -18.36 -10.89
N SER A 87 20.59 -18.86 -9.97
CA SER A 87 20.83 -18.42 -8.60
C SER A 87 21.25 -16.96 -8.52
N ARG A 88 20.32 -16.04 -8.76
CA ARG A 88 20.36 -14.73 -8.10
C ARG A 88 19.42 -14.80 -6.92
N PHE A 89 19.90 -15.44 -5.86
CA PHE A 89 19.59 -15.00 -4.49
C PHE A 89 20.13 -13.57 -4.34
N SER A 90 19.47 -12.66 -5.03
CA SER A 90 19.76 -11.24 -5.11
C SER A 90 19.53 -10.64 -3.74
N LEU A 91 20.43 -9.77 -3.30
CA LEU A 91 20.34 -8.98 -2.07
C LEU A 91 18.98 -8.25 -1.90
N GLY A 92 18.11 -8.22 -2.91
CA GLY A 92 16.71 -7.80 -2.77
C GLY A 92 15.85 -8.69 -1.85
N ARG A 93 16.14 -10.00 -1.74
CA ARG A 93 15.31 -10.94 -0.95
C ARG A 93 15.41 -10.72 0.57
N THR A 94 16.56 -10.24 1.06
CA THR A 94 16.77 -9.90 2.49
C THR A 94 16.36 -8.47 2.82
N ARG A 95 16.30 -7.58 1.82
CA ARG A 95 15.94 -6.16 1.99
C ARG A 95 14.51 -5.98 2.51
N HIS A 96 13.59 -6.83 2.06
CA HIS A 96 12.21 -6.84 2.55
C HIS A 96 12.13 -7.23 4.03
N TRP A 97 12.93 -8.21 4.46
CA TRP A 97 13.02 -8.58 5.87
C TRP A 97 13.61 -7.48 6.74
N TRP A 98 14.62 -6.78 6.23
CA TRP A 98 15.17 -5.60 6.90
C TRP A 98 14.17 -4.44 7.00
N PHE A 99 13.33 -4.26 5.98
CA PHE A 99 12.26 -3.25 6.03
C PHE A 99 11.18 -3.60 7.04
N ILE A 100 10.79 -4.89 7.13
CA ILE A 100 9.87 -5.39 8.16
C ILE A 100 10.48 -5.20 9.55
N ALA A 101 11.75 -5.56 9.74
CA ALA A 101 12.44 -5.36 11.00
C ALA A 101 12.53 -3.87 11.39
N ALA A 102 12.79 -2.99 10.42
CA ALA A 102 12.79 -1.54 10.63
C ALA A 102 11.38 -1.02 11.02
N ALA A 103 10.32 -1.58 10.44
CA ALA A 103 8.95 -1.23 10.81
C ALA A 103 8.60 -1.67 12.24
N VAL A 104 9.04 -2.87 12.65
CA VAL A 104 8.90 -3.34 14.04
C VAL A 104 9.69 -2.44 14.99
N ALA A 105 10.95 -2.14 14.66
CA ALA A 105 11.79 -1.23 15.45
C ALA A 105 11.14 0.17 15.57
N TYR A 106 10.54 0.68 14.49
CA TYR A 106 9.78 1.94 14.50
C TYR A 106 8.64 1.93 15.51
N THR A 107 7.86 0.84 15.61
CA THR A 107 6.78 0.75 16.60
C THR A 107 7.29 0.80 18.04
N LEU A 108 8.45 0.20 18.31
CA LEU A 108 9.08 0.26 19.62
C LEU A 108 9.65 1.66 19.92
N LEU A 109 10.32 2.27 18.93
CA LEU A 109 10.86 3.63 19.04
C LEU A 109 9.78 4.68 19.30
N MET A 110 8.61 4.52 18.68
CA MET A 110 7.47 5.43 18.83
C MET A 110 7.03 5.53 20.30
N GLN A 111 7.13 4.45 21.07
CA GLN A 111 6.80 4.46 22.51
C GLN A 111 7.85 5.20 23.35
N SER A 112 9.12 5.20 22.94
CA SER A 112 10.22 5.78 23.73
C SER A 112 10.51 7.24 23.39
N VAL A 113 10.54 7.60 22.10
CA VAL A 113 11.08 8.88 21.61
C VAL A 113 10.02 9.77 20.96
N GLY A 114 8.77 9.30 20.88
CA GLY A 114 7.68 10.04 20.24
C GLY A 114 7.56 9.76 18.74
N PHE A 115 6.40 10.11 18.18
CA PHE A 115 6.01 9.78 16.80
C PHE A 115 6.92 10.46 15.77
N LEU A 116 7.24 11.73 15.97
CA LEU A 116 7.94 12.53 14.97
C LEU A 116 9.38 12.05 14.82
N ILE A 117 10.09 11.87 15.94
CA ILE A 117 11.48 11.40 15.93
C ILE A 117 11.57 9.97 15.40
N ALA A 118 10.67 9.07 15.84
CA ALA A 118 10.63 7.70 15.35
C ALA A 118 10.37 7.65 13.82
N SER A 119 9.46 8.49 13.31
CA SER A 119 9.13 8.57 11.89
C SER A 119 10.30 9.06 11.03
N LEU A 120 11.07 10.03 11.54
CA LEU A 120 12.28 10.51 10.86
C LEU A 120 13.35 9.43 10.81
N ILE A 121 13.60 8.73 11.91
CA ILE A 121 14.56 7.61 11.95
C ILE A 121 14.12 6.51 10.98
N PHE A 122 12.84 6.13 10.99
CA PHE A 122 12.31 5.13 10.08
C PHE A 122 12.42 5.56 8.61
N THR A 123 12.10 6.81 8.30
CA THR A 123 12.19 7.36 6.94
C THR A 123 13.65 7.41 6.48
N PHE A 124 14.58 7.79 7.35
CA PHE A 124 16.01 7.77 7.07
C PHE A 124 16.51 6.35 6.76
N ILE A 125 16.21 5.39 7.64
CA ILE A 125 16.57 3.98 7.45
C ILE A 125 15.94 3.44 6.19
N GLY A 126 14.65 3.70 5.96
CA GLY A 126 13.92 3.27 4.76
C GLY A 126 14.52 3.84 3.48
N THR A 127 14.89 5.11 3.46
CA THR A 127 15.50 5.77 2.28
C THR A 127 16.88 5.18 1.96
N LEU A 128 17.68 4.87 2.99
CA LEU A 128 18.93 4.13 2.85
C LEU A 128 18.69 2.68 2.37
N LEU A 129 17.71 2.00 2.96
CA LEU A 129 17.24 0.67 2.57
C LEU A 129 16.56 0.63 1.21
N LEU A 130 16.22 1.76 0.57
CA LEU A 130 15.74 1.80 -0.81
C LEU A 130 16.87 2.12 -1.78
N GLY A 131 18.01 2.63 -1.28
CA GLY A 131 19.26 2.76 -2.03
C GLY A 131 19.51 4.16 -2.55
N ALA A 132 18.84 5.17 -1.99
CA ALA A 132 19.19 6.56 -2.26
C ALA A 132 20.63 6.81 -1.80
N ARG A 133 21.49 7.22 -2.74
CA ARG A 133 22.93 7.39 -2.49
C ARG A 133 23.33 8.85 -2.24
N SER A 134 22.44 9.80 -2.53
CA SER A 134 22.64 11.23 -2.36
C SER A 134 22.12 11.70 -1.00
N TRP A 135 23.02 12.15 -0.14
CA TRP A 135 22.70 12.75 1.16
C TRP A 135 21.71 13.92 1.06
N MET A 136 21.79 14.69 -0.02
CA MET A 136 20.85 15.80 -0.27
C MET A 136 19.41 15.31 -0.49
N THR A 137 19.22 14.21 -1.22
CA THR A 137 17.90 13.62 -1.43
C THR A 137 17.32 13.11 -0.11
N ILE A 138 18.13 12.44 0.70
CA ILE A 138 17.73 11.97 2.03
C ILE A 138 17.29 13.13 2.92
N ALA A 139 18.07 14.22 2.97
CA ALA A 139 17.75 15.40 3.74
C ALA A 139 16.43 16.07 3.28
N ILE A 140 16.24 16.23 1.97
CA ILE A 140 15.00 16.80 1.40
C ILE A 140 13.80 15.91 1.75
N THR A 141 13.92 14.59 1.60
CA THR A 141 12.85 13.65 1.95
C THR A 141 12.49 13.71 3.43
N LEU A 142 13.48 13.81 4.32
CA LEU A 142 13.26 13.98 5.76
C LEU A 142 12.54 15.28 6.10
N VAL A 143 12.95 16.40 5.51
CA VAL A 143 12.32 17.71 5.73
C VAL A 143 10.88 17.68 5.22
N ILE A 144 10.64 17.18 4.02
CA ILE A 144 9.29 17.07 3.44
C ILE A 144 8.41 16.16 4.31
N ALA A 145 8.94 15.01 4.74
CA ALA A 145 8.23 14.09 5.63
C ALA A 145 7.89 14.75 6.97
N ALA A 146 8.84 15.48 7.59
CA ALA A 146 8.60 16.22 8.84
C ALA A 146 7.48 17.25 8.67
N VAL A 147 7.55 18.07 7.60
CA VAL A 147 6.56 19.12 7.32
C VAL A 147 5.18 18.52 7.07
N LEU A 148 5.09 17.44 6.28
CA LEU A 148 3.83 16.73 6.03
C LEU A 148 3.27 16.13 7.32
N MET A 149 4.08 15.44 8.11
CA MET A 149 3.66 14.88 9.38
C MET A 149 3.18 15.98 10.33
N GLN A 150 3.91 17.07 10.45
CA GLN A 150 3.52 18.18 11.31
C GLN A 150 2.23 18.85 10.82
N GLY A 151 2.08 19.10 9.52
CA GLY A 151 0.85 19.66 8.95
C GLY A 151 -0.37 18.73 9.14
N VAL A 152 -0.20 17.43 8.90
CA VAL A 152 -1.29 16.47 9.04
C VAL A 152 -1.69 16.26 10.51
N PHE A 153 -0.72 16.12 11.40
CA PHE A 153 -1.02 15.76 12.78
C PHE A 153 -1.26 16.95 13.70
N VAL A 154 -0.49 18.04 13.55
CA VAL A 154 -0.69 19.25 14.36
C VAL A 154 -1.83 20.09 13.79
N SER A 155 -1.82 20.40 12.49
CA SER A 155 -2.81 21.31 11.92
C SER A 155 -4.14 20.63 11.56
N LEU A 156 -4.11 19.38 11.08
CA LEU A 156 -5.31 18.65 10.64
C LEU A 156 -5.95 17.82 11.76
N LEU A 157 -5.13 17.16 12.60
CA LEU A 157 -5.63 16.29 13.67
C LEU A 157 -5.63 16.97 15.04
N GLY A 158 -4.96 18.11 15.21
CA GLY A 158 -4.94 18.85 16.49
C GLY A 158 -4.24 18.09 17.64
N ILE A 159 -3.42 17.08 17.32
CA ILE A 159 -2.77 16.24 18.32
C ILE A 159 -1.40 16.86 18.63
N PRO A 160 -1.12 17.28 19.88
CA PRO A 160 0.22 17.72 20.27
C PRO A 160 1.15 16.51 20.23
N MET A 161 2.19 16.58 19.41
CA MET A 161 3.16 15.50 19.22
C MET A 161 4.44 15.80 19.99
N PRO A 162 4.89 14.91 20.91
CA PRO A 162 6.25 14.90 21.41
C PRO A 162 7.24 14.35 20.37
#